data_AF-A0A484KZD2-F1
#
_entry.id   AF-A0A484KZD2-F1
#
_cell.length_a   1.000
_cell.length_b   1.000
_cell.length_c   1.000
_cell.angle_alpha   90.00
_cell.angle_beta   90.00
_cell.angle_gamma   90.00
#
_symmetry.space_group_name_H-M   'P 1'
#
loop_
_entity.id
_entity.type
_entity.pdbx_description
1 polymer ?
#
loop_
_entity_poly.entity_id
_entity_poly.type
_entity_poly.pdbx_seq_one_letter_code
_entity_poly.pdbx_strand_id
1 'polypeptide(L)'
;MKYGLLIKLGFLKSLTDWPLLMCGLSLPLFPIAAFLVEKLVHKKYISDPVAVTLHIILTSAILLFPVLVILRSDSAILPGLALMLLACTIWLKLVSYAHANYDMRAITKSCHEVEFPYMDCLYEVRFKSLIYFIVAPTLCYQLIYPRNACIRKGWLANQFCKLIMFTGLLIFIIEQYINPTVRNSQHPLKGNLLYAIERVLKLSVPTLYVWLCLFYCFFHLWLNILAELLRFGDREFYKDWWNARTIDEYWRKWNLPVHKWIVRHIYFPCIRNGLPKSIAVLISFLLSAVFHELCIAVPCHIFRCWAFIGIMFQVPLVVLTNYLRDRFGSSVVGNIIFWCFFSIYGQPMCLLLYYHDRMTASKK
;
A
#
# COMPACT_ATOMS: atom_id res chain seq x y z
N MET A 1 29.44 25.22 2.85
CA MET A 1 28.07 24.71 2.63
C MET A 1 27.29 25.70 1.78
N LYS A 2 27.15 25.46 0.47
CA LYS A 2 26.52 26.39 -0.49
C LYS A 2 24.99 26.25 -0.57
N TYR A 3 24.42 25.33 0.20
CA TYR A 3 22.99 25.06 0.32
C TYR A 3 22.63 24.98 1.80
N GLY A 4 22.47 26.14 2.46
CA GLY A 4 21.75 26.18 3.73
C GLY A 4 20.29 25.79 3.52
N LEU A 5 19.63 25.29 4.58
CA LEU A 5 18.19 25.03 4.62
C LEU A 5 17.41 26.35 4.40
N LEU A 6 17.26 26.76 3.15
CA LEU A 6 16.42 27.86 2.72
C LEU A 6 14.96 27.38 2.67
N ILE A 7 14.42 26.98 3.82
CA ILE A 7 12.96 26.83 3.97
C ILE A 7 12.40 28.24 4.11
N LYS A 8 11.99 28.84 3.00
CA LYS A 8 11.14 30.04 3.05
C LYS A 8 9.81 29.62 3.65
N LEU A 9 9.56 29.95 4.93
CA LEU A 9 8.29 29.72 5.64
C LEU A 9 7.07 30.50 5.07
N GLY A 10 7.16 31.03 3.85
CA GLY A 10 6.03 31.65 3.15
C GLY A 10 4.92 30.65 2.74
N PHE A 11 5.10 29.36 3.02
CA PHE A 11 4.17 28.25 2.73
C PHE A 11 2.77 28.42 3.33
N LEU A 12 2.64 29.17 4.43
CA LEU A 12 1.38 29.32 5.17
C LEU A 12 0.46 30.45 4.68
N LYS A 13 0.81 31.18 3.61
CA LYS A 13 0.05 32.38 3.20
C LYS A 13 -1.31 32.10 2.55
N SER A 14 -1.54 30.92 1.98
CA SER A 14 -2.83 30.55 1.38
C SER A 14 -2.97 29.02 1.34
N LEU A 15 -3.83 28.46 2.20
CA LEU A 15 -4.14 27.02 2.20
C LEU A 15 -4.89 26.57 0.92
N THR A 16 -5.55 27.52 0.25
CA THR A 16 -6.20 27.34 -1.05
C THR A 16 -5.22 27.02 -2.18
N ASP A 17 -3.94 27.38 -2.03
CA ASP A 17 -2.92 27.12 -3.06
C ASP A 17 -2.40 25.67 -3.01
N TRP A 18 -2.79 24.89 -1.98
CA TRP A 18 -2.29 23.53 -1.74
C TRP A 18 -3.44 22.51 -1.66
N PRO A 19 -4.20 22.30 -2.75
CA PRO A 19 -5.41 21.46 -2.75
C PRO A 19 -5.13 20.02 -2.30
N LEU A 20 -3.97 19.46 -2.64
CA LEU A 20 -3.57 18.11 -2.23
C LEU A 20 -3.30 18.00 -0.73
N LEU A 21 -2.66 19.01 -0.13
CA LEU A 21 -2.40 19.02 1.31
C LEU A 21 -3.73 19.12 2.07
N MET A 22 -4.62 20.02 1.63
CA MET A 22 -5.94 20.18 2.24
C MET A 22 -6.78 18.91 2.11
N CYS A 23 -6.75 18.26 0.95
CA CYS A 23 -7.35 16.95 0.76
C CYS A 23 -6.80 15.94 1.77
N GLY A 24 -5.47 15.83 1.88
CA GLY A 24 -4.80 14.94 2.84
C GLY A 24 -5.19 15.20 4.30
N LEU A 25 -5.26 16.46 4.71
CA LEU A 25 -5.67 16.87 6.07
C LEU A 25 -7.14 16.57 6.37
N SER A 26 -8.00 16.47 5.34
CA SER A 26 -9.42 16.14 5.50
C SER A 26 -9.70 14.63 5.52
N LEU A 27 -8.78 13.77 5.05
CA LEU A 27 -8.98 12.31 5.06
C LEU A 27 -9.28 11.69 6.44
N PRO A 28 -8.74 12.19 7.57
CA PRO A 28 -9.10 11.72 8.90
C PRO A 28 -10.58 11.90 9.29
N LEU A 29 -11.34 12.74 8.57
CA LEU A 29 -12.78 12.90 8.80
C LEU A 29 -13.56 11.62 8.47
N PHE A 30 -13.11 10.82 7.50
CA PHE A 30 -13.78 9.59 7.10
C PHE A 30 -13.73 8.50 8.20
N PRO A 31 -12.59 8.21 8.85
CA PRO A 31 -12.55 7.40 10.08
C PRO A 31 -13.48 7.90 11.18
N ILE A 32 -13.55 9.21 11.42
CA ILE A 32 -14.43 9.77 12.45
C ILE A 32 -15.90 9.50 12.08
N ALA A 33 -16.28 9.72 10.83
CA ALA A 33 -17.62 9.42 10.34
C ALA A 33 -17.96 7.91 10.46
N ALA A 34 -17.01 7.03 10.09
CA ALA A 34 -17.19 5.58 10.25
C ALA A 34 -17.39 5.17 11.71
N PHE A 35 -16.70 5.82 12.65
CA PHE A 35 -16.93 5.62 14.09
C PHE A 35 -18.31 6.09 14.54
N LEU A 36 -18.79 7.23 14.02
CA LEU A 36 -20.15 7.70 14.33
C LEU A 36 -21.21 6.72 13.82
N VAL A 37 -21.05 6.17 12.61
CA VAL A 37 -21.92 5.11 12.10
C VAL A 37 -21.92 3.92 13.07
N GLU A 38 -20.76 3.40 13.43
CA GLU A 38 -20.65 2.27 14.37
C GLU A 38 -21.28 2.56 15.73
N LYS A 39 -21.09 3.76 16.26
CA LYS A 39 -21.69 4.20 17.52
C LYS A 39 -23.22 4.28 17.43
N LEU A 40 -23.78 4.71 16.30
CA LEU A 40 -25.22 4.76 16.08
C LEU A 40 -25.84 3.37 15.98
N VAL A 41 -25.17 2.43 15.29
CA VAL A 41 -25.62 1.02 15.22
C VAL A 41 -25.59 0.39 16.61
N HIS A 42 -24.49 0.58 17.33
CA HIS A 42 -24.32 0.00 18.66
C HIS A 42 -25.40 0.50 19.64
N LYS A 43 -25.79 1.78 19.54
CA LYS A 43 -26.92 2.35 20.29
C LYS A 43 -28.30 1.99 19.74
N LYS A 44 -28.39 1.12 18.71
CA LYS A 44 -29.63 0.68 18.04
C LYS A 44 -30.44 1.82 17.39
N TYR A 45 -29.81 2.95 17.07
CA TYR A 45 -30.48 4.05 16.34
C TYR A 45 -30.63 3.78 14.85
N ILE A 46 -29.74 2.97 14.27
CA ILE A 46 -29.77 2.60 12.86
C ILE A 46 -29.63 1.07 12.73
N SER A 47 -30.18 0.51 11.66
CA SER A 47 -30.13 -0.93 11.38
C SER A 47 -28.82 -1.33 10.70
N ASP A 48 -28.45 -2.62 10.80
CA ASP A 48 -27.24 -3.16 10.18
C ASP A 48 -27.14 -2.91 8.66
N PRO A 49 -28.20 -3.07 7.85
CA PRO A 49 -28.12 -2.79 6.41
C PRO A 49 -27.86 -1.31 6.09
N VAL A 50 -28.42 -0.40 6.89
CA VAL A 50 -28.16 1.04 6.77
C VAL A 50 -26.70 1.34 7.09
N ALA A 51 -26.15 0.72 8.14
CA ALA A 51 -24.74 0.87 8.49
C ALA A 51 -23.79 0.39 7.41
N VAL A 52 -24.07 -0.78 6.81
CA VAL A 52 -23.28 -1.33 5.70
C VAL A 52 -23.31 -0.37 4.51
N THR A 53 -24.50 0.14 4.15
CA THR A 53 -24.65 1.14 3.08
C THR A 53 -23.83 2.39 3.36
N LEU A 54 -23.89 2.94 4.58
CA LEU A 54 -23.10 4.11 4.97
C LEU A 54 -21.60 3.86 4.91
N HIS A 55 -21.12 2.69 5.34
CA HIS A 55 -19.71 2.32 5.21
C HIS A 55 -19.27 2.18 3.74
N ILE A 56 -20.12 1.64 2.87
CA ILE A 56 -19.86 1.59 1.41
C ILE A 56 -19.73 3.02 0.86
N ILE A 57 -20.61 3.93 1.25
CA ILE A 57 -20.55 5.33 0.80
C ILE A 57 -19.26 5.99 1.29
N LEU A 58 -18.91 5.84 2.57
CA LEU A 58 -17.71 6.43 3.17
C LEU A 58 -16.42 5.88 2.54
N THR A 59 -16.35 4.56 2.34
CA THR A 59 -15.20 3.90 1.70
C THR A 59 -15.13 4.21 0.20
N SER A 60 -16.24 4.42 -0.50
CA SER A 60 -16.19 4.89 -1.89
C SER A 60 -15.68 6.33 -1.96
N ALA A 61 -16.18 7.19 -1.07
CA ALA A 61 -15.84 8.61 -1.05
C ALA A 61 -14.35 8.86 -0.68
N ILE A 62 -13.77 8.11 0.26
CA ILE A 62 -12.34 8.26 0.64
C ILE A 62 -11.38 7.97 -0.53
N LEU A 63 -11.78 7.14 -1.51
CA LEU A 63 -10.99 6.90 -2.72
C LEU A 63 -11.29 7.93 -3.81
N LEU A 64 -12.57 8.21 -4.08
CA LEU A 64 -12.96 9.11 -5.16
C LEU A 64 -12.54 10.57 -4.90
N PHE A 65 -12.59 11.02 -3.65
CA PHE A 65 -12.28 12.40 -3.31
C PHE A 65 -10.83 12.81 -3.65
N PRO A 66 -9.79 12.08 -3.20
CA PRO A 66 -8.40 12.32 -3.62
C PRO A 66 -8.18 12.24 -5.13
N VAL A 67 -8.81 11.26 -5.80
CA VAL A 67 -8.70 11.09 -7.25
C VAL A 67 -9.21 12.34 -7.97
N LEU A 68 -10.39 12.83 -7.59
CA LEU A 68 -10.98 14.04 -8.16
C LEU A 68 -10.14 15.29 -7.89
N VAL A 69 -9.54 15.41 -6.70
CA VAL A 69 -8.67 16.55 -6.36
C VAL A 69 -7.39 16.53 -7.19
N ILE A 70 -6.73 15.37 -7.31
CA ILE A 70 -5.50 15.23 -8.09
C ILE A 70 -5.79 15.51 -9.57
N LEU A 71 -6.84 14.91 -10.14
CA LEU A 71 -7.14 15.10 -11.56
C LEU A 71 -7.55 16.53 -11.94
N ARG A 72 -8.06 17.31 -10.98
CA ARG A 72 -8.38 18.74 -11.17
C ARG A 72 -7.21 19.67 -10.88
N SER A 73 -6.13 19.19 -10.26
CA SER A 73 -5.01 20.02 -9.84
C SER A 73 -3.77 19.67 -10.64
N ASP A 74 -3.10 20.67 -11.20
CA ASP A 74 -1.76 20.49 -11.79
C ASP A 74 -0.73 20.31 -10.68
N SER A 75 -0.65 19.09 -10.16
CA SER A 75 0.17 18.76 -9.00
C SER A 75 1.40 17.95 -9.37
N ALA A 76 2.46 18.09 -8.56
CA ALA A 76 3.62 17.24 -8.70
C ALA A 76 3.27 15.78 -8.38
N ILE A 77 3.91 14.84 -9.08
CA ILE A 77 3.64 13.39 -8.99
C ILE A 77 3.84 12.88 -7.56
N LEU A 78 4.87 13.34 -6.86
CA LEU A 78 5.23 12.81 -5.54
C LEU A 78 4.19 13.14 -4.45
N PRO A 79 3.72 14.40 -4.27
CA PRO A 79 2.57 14.70 -3.43
C PRO A 79 1.29 13.94 -3.81
N GLY A 80 1.00 13.80 -5.11
CA GLY A 80 -0.17 13.05 -5.59
C GLY A 80 -0.08 11.56 -5.21
N LEU A 81 1.09 10.94 -5.40
CA LEU A 81 1.36 9.55 -5.01
C LEU A 81 1.23 9.38 -3.49
N ALA A 82 1.79 10.30 -2.70
CA ALA A 82 1.68 10.25 -1.25
C ALA A 82 0.22 10.34 -0.78
N LEU A 83 -0.57 11.24 -1.38
CA LEU A 83 -1.99 11.39 -1.08
C LEU A 83 -2.79 10.13 -1.45
N MET A 84 -2.53 9.53 -2.62
CA MET A 84 -3.19 8.29 -3.03
C MET A 84 -2.81 7.11 -2.12
N LEU A 85 -1.54 6.96 -1.76
CA LEU A 85 -1.10 5.91 -0.83
C LEU A 85 -1.76 6.06 0.55
N LEU A 86 -1.90 7.30 1.04
CA LEU A 86 -2.60 7.60 2.29
C LEU A 86 -4.09 7.24 2.19
N ALA A 87 -4.76 7.65 1.11
CA ALA A 87 -6.16 7.34 0.86
C ALA A 87 -6.43 5.83 0.79
N CYS A 88 -5.61 5.08 0.03
CA CYS A 88 -5.68 3.63 -0.07
C CYS A 88 -5.43 2.95 1.29
N THR A 89 -4.48 3.46 2.09
CA THR A 89 -4.19 2.93 3.43
C THR A 89 -5.39 3.12 4.36
N ILE A 90 -6.01 4.31 4.35
CA ILE A 90 -7.21 4.60 5.15
C ILE A 90 -8.39 3.76 4.65
N TRP A 91 -8.55 3.59 3.34
CA TRP A 91 -9.58 2.73 2.76
C TRP A 91 -9.47 1.28 3.26
N LEU A 92 -8.28 0.67 3.18
CA LEU A 92 -8.04 -0.69 3.68
C LEU A 92 -8.38 -0.80 5.17
N LYS A 93 -7.98 0.19 5.97
CA LYS A 93 -8.30 0.25 7.39
C LYS A 93 -9.81 0.39 7.63
N LEU A 94 -10.52 1.23 6.89
CA LEU A 94 -11.96 1.44 7.03
C LEU A 94 -12.76 0.19 6.69
N VAL A 95 -12.44 -0.50 5.60
CA VAL A 95 -13.08 -1.78 5.24
C VAL A 95 -12.86 -2.80 6.36
N SER A 96 -11.63 -2.88 6.86
CA SER A 96 -11.25 -3.77 7.94
C SER A 96 -11.99 -3.47 9.25
N TYR A 97 -12.16 -2.17 9.56
CA TYR A 97 -12.93 -1.69 10.71
C TYR A 97 -14.41 -2.05 10.57
N ALA A 98 -15.02 -1.82 9.40
CA ALA A 98 -16.42 -2.15 9.14
C ALA A 98 -16.68 -3.66 9.26
N HIS A 99 -15.84 -4.50 8.63
CA HIS A 99 -15.96 -5.96 8.72
C HIS A 99 -15.81 -6.48 10.14
N ALA A 100 -14.76 -6.03 10.86
CA ALA A 100 -14.53 -6.50 12.22
C ALA A 100 -15.65 -6.07 13.18
N ASN A 101 -16.20 -4.87 13.05
CA ASN A 101 -17.35 -4.47 13.87
C ASN A 101 -18.63 -5.23 13.47
N TYR A 102 -18.85 -5.50 12.19
CA TYR A 102 -19.95 -6.34 11.72
C TYR A 102 -19.90 -7.75 12.34
N ASP A 103 -18.72 -8.40 12.30
CA ASP A 103 -18.50 -9.70 12.92
C ASP A 103 -18.81 -9.67 14.42
N MET A 104 -18.35 -8.63 15.13
CA MET A 104 -18.63 -8.48 16.56
C MET A 104 -20.11 -8.31 16.86
N ARG A 105 -20.85 -7.50 16.07
CA ARG A 105 -22.31 -7.36 16.23
C ARG A 105 -23.03 -8.67 15.99
N ALA A 106 -22.63 -9.45 14.99
CA ALA A 106 -23.20 -10.75 14.71
C ALA A 106 -22.99 -11.72 15.88
N ILE A 107 -21.78 -11.74 16.46
CA ILE A 107 -21.46 -12.53 17.66
C ILE A 107 -22.33 -12.09 18.85
N THR A 108 -22.42 -10.80 19.14
CA THR A 108 -23.25 -10.29 20.25
C THR A 108 -24.72 -10.68 20.09
N LYS A 109 -25.28 -10.59 18.87
CA LYS A 109 -26.65 -11.06 18.60
C LYS A 109 -26.82 -12.55 18.90
N SER A 110 -25.88 -13.38 18.46
CA SER A 110 -25.91 -14.83 18.72
C SER A 110 -25.75 -15.19 20.20
N CYS A 111 -25.03 -14.39 20.99
CA CYS A 111 -24.83 -14.67 22.41
C CYS A 111 -26.01 -14.26 23.29
N HIS A 112 -26.76 -13.22 22.90
CA HIS A 112 -28.02 -12.88 23.55
C HIS A 112 -29.05 -14.02 23.45
N GLU A 113 -28.99 -14.84 22.41
CA GLU A 113 -29.86 -16.01 22.26
C GLU A 113 -29.49 -17.18 23.20
N VAL A 114 -28.30 -17.16 23.82
CA VAL A 114 -27.76 -18.28 24.61
C VAL A 114 -27.47 -17.90 26.08
N GLU A 115 -27.99 -16.78 26.60
CA GLU A 115 -27.83 -16.33 28.00
C GLU A 115 -26.38 -16.48 28.56
N PHE A 116 -25.36 -16.05 27.83
CA PHE A 116 -23.99 -15.95 28.35
C PHE A 116 -23.63 -14.47 28.67
N PRO A 117 -23.73 -14.01 29.93
CA PRO A 117 -23.61 -12.59 30.30
C PRO A 117 -22.18 -12.02 30.17
N TYR A 118 -21.18 -12.88 29.95
CA TYR A 118 -19.77 -12.49 30.00
C TYR A 118 -19.29 -11.78 28.72
N MET A 119 -19.95 -11.99 27.58
CA MET A 119 -19.46 -11.49 26.28
C MET A 119 -20.01 -10.10 25.89
N ASP A 120 -21.12 -9.67 26.48
CA ASP A 120 -21.67 -8.30 26.32
C ASP A 120 -20.70 -7.22 26.80
N CYS A 121 -19.73 -7.56 27.64
CA CYS A 121 -18.76 -6.62 28.21
C CYS A 121 -17.57 -6.30 27.27
N LEU A 122 -17.38 -7.04 26.17
CA LEU A 122 -16.19 -6.88 25.30
C LEU A 122 -16.40 -5.96 24.09
N TYR A 123 -17.64 -5.79 23.62
CA TYR A 123 -17.96 -5.02 22.41
C TYR A 123 -18.40 -3.59 22.76
N GLU A 124 -17.43 -2.73 23.07
CA GLU A 124 -17.66 -1.28 23.18
C GLU A 124 -16.89 -0.53 22.08
N VAL A 125 -17.61 0.29 21.32
CA VAL A 125 -17.05 1.12 20.25
C VAL A 125 -16.32 2.33 20.86
N ARG A 126 -15.02 2.19 21.10
CA ARG A 126 -14.19 3.22 21.74
C ARG A 126 -13.44 4.08 20.73
N PHE A 127 -13.61 5.41 20.80
CA PHE A 127 -12.94 6.37 19.91
C PHE A 127 -11.41 6.27 19.96
N LYS A 128 -10.84 6.08 21.16
CA LYS A 128 -9.40 5.88 21.36
C LYS A 128 -8.85 4.66 20.60
N SER A 129 -9.65 3.59 20.49
CA SER A 129 -9.26 2.39 19.74
C SER A 129 -9.20 2.66 18.24
N LEU A 130 -10.17 3.41 17.70
CA LEU A 130 -10.14 3.84 16.29
C LEU A 130 -8.89 4.67 16.01
N ILE A 131 -8.65 5.75 16.78
CA ILE A 131 -7.51 6.64 16.53
C ILE A 131 -6.18 5.88 16.62
N TYR A 132 -6.04 4.99 17.61
CA TYR A 132 -4.87 4.12 17.70
C TYR A 132 -4.71 3.25 16.45
N PHE A 133 -5.79 2.60 16.00
CA PHE A 133 -5.76 1.75 14.82
C PHE A 133 -5.42 2.51 13.54
N ILE A 134 -5.98 3.71 13.34
CA ILE A 134 -5.72 4.50 12.12
C ILE A 134 -4.22 4.80 11.98
N VAL A 135 -3.54 5.10 13.09
CA VAL A 135 -2.09 5.40 13.09
C VAL A 135 -1.23 4.14 13.20
N ALA A 136 -1.74 3.03 13.73
CA ALA A 136 -0.98 1.79 13.89
C ALA A 136 -0.50 1.21 12.54
N PRO A 137 0.71 0.62 12.47
CA PRO A 137 1.28 0.06 11.24
C PRO A 137 0.67 -1.31 10.88
N THR A 138 -0.65 -1.44 10.97
CA THR A 138 -1.42 -2.64 10.59
C THR A 138 -2.68 -2.23 9.84
N LEU A 139 -3.13 -3.09 8.93
CA LEU A 139 -4.37 -2.88 8.16
C LEU A 139 -5.54 -3.70 8.71
N CYS A 140 -5.28 -4.66 9.58
CA CYS A 140 -6.31 -5.52 10.17
C CYS A 140 -6.79 -4.94 11.52
N TYR A 141 -8.06 -4.55 11.61
CA TYR A 141 -8.62 -4.06 12.87
C TYR A 141 -8.75 -5.20 13.88
N GLN A 142 -8.32 -4.93 15.10
CA GLN A 142 -8.47 -5.79 16.28
C GLN A 142 -8.86 -4.92 17.47
N LEU A 143 -9.62 -5.50 18.41
CA LEU A 143 -10.07 -4.80 19.61
C LEU A 143 -8.91 -4.48 20.56
N ILE A 144 -7.94 -5.41 20.62
CA ILE A 144 -6.77 -5.35 21.49
C ILE A 144 -5.57 -5.74 20.63
N TYR A 145 -4.54 -4.89 20.67
CA TYR A 145 -3.26 -5.16 20.02
C TYR A 145 -2.20 -5.48 21.08
N PRO A 146 -1.20 -6.32 20.76
CA PRO A 146 -0.05 -6.52 21.63
C PRO A 146 0.70 -5.19 21.80
N ARG A 147 1.07 -4.85 23.04
CA ARG A 147 1.76 -3.59 23.36
C ARG A 147 3.06 -3.82 24.10
N ASN A 148 4.06 -3.00 23.77
CA ASN A 148 5.32 -2.96 24.49
C ASN A 148 5.21 -2.08 25.75
N ALA A 149 5.97 -2.42 26.79
CA ALA A 149 5.94 -1.68 28.06
C ALA A 149 6.43 -0.23 27.92
N CYS A 150 7.58 -0.03 27.26
CA CYS A 150 8.26 1.26 27.16
C CYS A 150 8.74 1.56 25.73
N ILE A 151 9.07 2.84 25.50
CA ILE A 151 9.68 3.34 24.25
C ILE A 151 11.20 3.37 24.44
N ARG A 152 11.92 2.65 23.59
CA ARG A 152 13.39 2.56 23.57
C ARG A 152 13.97 3.74 22.79
N LYS A 153 14.15 4.88 23.46
CA LYS A 153 14.58 6.16 22.86
C LYS A 153 15.89 6.06 22.06
N GLY A 154 16.92 5.38 22.60
CA GLY A 154 18.21 5.23 21.91
C GLY A 154 18.11 4.42 20.63
N TRP A 155 17.35 3.32 20.65
CA TRP A 155 17.05 2.54 19.44
C TRP A 155 16.26 3.38 18.44
N LEU A 156 15.25 4.12 18.90
CA LEU A 156 14.41 4.99 18.05
C LEU A 156 15.26 6.05 17.33
N ALA A 157 16.14 6.75 18.06
CA ALA A 157 17.04 7.75 17.49
C ALA A 157 17.95 7.13 16.42
N ASN A 158 18.51 5.94 16.67
CA ASN A 158 19.32 5.22 15.69
C ASN A 158 18.53 4.89 14.41
N GLN A 159 17.27 4.43 14.53
CA GLN A 159 16.44 4.16 13.35
C GLN A 159 16.13 5.44 12.56
N PHE A 160 15.87 6.56 13.23
CA PHE A 160 15.69 7.85 12.56
C PHE A 160 16.95 8.31 11.82
N CYS A 161 18.14 8.18 12.42
CA CYS A 161 19.39 8.50 11.74
C CYS A 161 19.60 7.66 10.49
N LYS A 162 19.34 6.34 10.57
CA LYS A 162 19.38 5.44 9.40
C LYS A 162 18.38 5.87 8.34
N LEU A 163 17.16 6.27 8.73
CA LEU A 163 16.13 6.70 7.78
C LEU A 163 16.58 7.93 6.98
N ILE A 164 17.17 8.92 7.65
CA ILE A 164 17.71 10.12 6.98
C ILE A 164 18.83 9.73 6.01
N MET A 165 19.78 8.90 6.44
CA MET A 165 20.90 8.45 5.63
C MET A 165 20.45 7.70 4.36
N PHE A 166 19.59 6.69 4.52
CA PHE A 166 19.09 5.90 3.38
C PHE A 166 18.16 6.72 2.47
N THR A 167 17.41 7.68 3.01
CA THR A 167 16.63 8.62 2.18
C THR A 167 17.55 9.53 1.35
N GLY A 168 18.67 9.99 1.92
CA GLY A 168 19.70 10.71 1.17
C GLY A 168 20.31 9.87 0.05
N LEU A 169 20.64 8.61 0.33
CA LEU A 169 21.13 7.65 -0.66
C LEU A 169 20.11 7.42 -1.79
N LEU A 170 18.83 7.28 -1.46
CA LEU A 170 17.74 7.13 -2.42
C LEU A 170 17.69 8.31 -3.40
N ILE A 171 17.71 9.55 -2.87
CA ILE A 171 17.68 10.78 -3.67
C ILE A 171 18.93 10.85 -4.57
N PHE A 172 20.11 10.51 -4.02
CA PHE A 172 21.35 10.48 -4.78
C PHE A 172 21.29 9.51 -5.97
N ILE A 173 20.80 8.28 -5.78
CA ILE A 173 20.70 7.30 -6.88
C ILE A 173 19.73 7.78 -7.96
N ILE A 174 18.58 8.34 -7.55
CA ILE A 174 17.58 8.87 -8.48
C ILE A 174 18.18 10.01 -9.31
N GLU A 175 18.78 11.02 -8.67
CA GLU A 175 19.28 12.21 -9.35
C GLU A 175 20.53 11.92 -10.20
N GLN A 176 21.46 11.09 -9.73
CA GLN A 176 22.75 10.88 -10.40
C GLN A 176 22.75 9.74 -11.41
N TYR A 177 21.88 8.73 -11.25
CA TYR A 177 21.91 7.54 -12.11
C TYR A 177 20.62 7.36 -12.92
N ILE A 178 19.44 7.44 -12.27
CA ILE A 178 18.17 7.20 -12.96
C ILE A 178 17.82 8.37 -13.89
N ASN A 179 17.76 9.59 -13.35
CA ASN A 179 17.38 10.79 -14.11
C ASN A 179 18.18 10.97 -15.41
N PRO A 180 19.53 10.92 -15.43
CA PRO A 180 20.28 11.07 -16.69
C PRO A 180 20.03 9.93 -17.67
N THR A 181 19.91 8.70 -17.19
CA THR A 181 19.68 7.53 -18.06
C THR A 181 18.31 7.59 -18.72
N VAL A 182 17.29 8.01 -17.98
CA VAL A 182 15.91 8.13 -18.46
C VAL A 182 15.77 9.32 -19.41
N ARG A 183 16.38 10.49 -19.12
CA ARG A 183 16.37 11.66 -20.03
C ARG A 183 17.03 11.36 -21.38
N ASN A 184 18.06 10.52 -21.38
CA ASN A 184 18.78 10.09 -22.59
C ASN A 184 18.15 8.87 -23.28
N SER A 185 16.94 8.45 -22.89
CA SER A 185 16.26 7.30 -23.47
C SER A 185 15.13 7.71 -24.41
N GLN A 186 14.67 6.77 -25.24
CA GLN A 186 13.50 6.91 -26.10
C GLN A 186 12.37 6.03 -25.58
N HIS A 187 11.14 6.30 -26.04
CA HIS A 187 9.98 5.50 -25.67
C HIS A 187 10.21 4.01 -26.03
N PRO A 188 10.13 3.07 -25.07
CA PRO A 188 10.59 1.69 -25.26
C PRO A 188 9.81 0.93 -26.35
N LEU A 189 8.55 1.29 -26.58
CA LEU A 189 7.70 0.66 -27.62
C LEU A 189 7.78 1.34 -29.00
N LYS A 190 8.52 2.44 -29.15
CA LYS A 190 8.61 3.18 -30.43
C LYS A 190 10.01 3.12 -31.06
N GLY A 191 11.01 2.63 -30.33
CA GLY A 191 12.39 2.51 -30.81
C GLY A 191 12.74 1.08 -31.24
N ASN A 192 14.00 0.88 -31.62
CA ASN A 192 14.55 -0.45 -31.92
C ASN A 192 14.50 -1.35 -30.66
N LEU A 193 14.06 -2.60 -30.81
CA LEU A 193 13.95 -3.57 -29.71
C LEU A 193 15.29 -3.74 -28.96
N LEU A 194 16.41 -3.81 -29.69
CA LEU A 194 17.74 -3.90 -29.10
C LEU A 194 18.08 -2.67 -28.23
N TYR A 195 17.70 -1.48 -28.68
CA TYR A 195 17.90 -0.26 -27.92
C TYR A 195 17.02 -0.25 -26.66
N ALA A 196 15.76 -0.70 -26.75
CA ALA A 196 14.89 -0.84 -25.58
C ALA A 196 15.47 -1.81 -24.55
N ILE A 197 15.97 -2.97 -24.98
CA ILE A 197 16.65 -3.95 -24.12
C ILE A 197 17.89 -3.34 -23.45
N GLU A 198 18.74 -2.64 -24.22
CA GLU A 198 19.93 -1.96 -23.70
C GLU A 198 19.56 -0.93 -22.61
N ARG A 199 18.51 -0.14 -22.83
CA ARG A 199 18.04 0.86 -21.86
C ARG A 199 17.46 0.22 -20.60
N VAL A 200 16.65 -0.82 -20.74
CA VAL A 200 16.09 -1.59 -19.61
C VAL A 200 17.22 -2.19 -18.76
N LEU A 201 18.23 -2.78 -19.40
CA LEU A 201 19.40 -3.33 -18.69
C LEU A 201 20.21 -2.25 -17.98
N LYS A 202 20.46 -1.10 -18.61
CA LYS A 202 21.15 0.03 -17.95
C LYS A 202 20.40 0.56 -16.73
N LEU A 203 19.06 0.53 -16.74
CA LEU A 203 18.23 0.96 -15.61
C LEU A 203 18.02 -0.12 -14.55
N SER A 204 18.19 -1.40 -14.89
CA SER A 204 17.93 -2.52 -13.99
C SER A 204 18.64 -2.40 -12.64
N VAL A 205 19.95 -2.09 -12.65
CA VAL A 205 20.76 -2.01 -11.44
C VAL A 205 20.39 -0.78 -10.60
N PRO A 206 20.38 0.47 -11.12
CA PRO A 206 19.96 1.62 -10.33
C PRO A 206 18.54 1.48 -9.75
N THR A 207 17.59 1.00 -10.57
CA THR A 207 16.20 0.81 -10.13
C THR A 207 16.09 -0.27 -9.05
N LEU A 208 16.84 -1.36 -9.15
CA LEU A 208 16.91 -2.39 -8.12
C LEU A 208 17.34 -1.80 -6.77
N TYR A 209 18.44 -1.04 -6.74
CA TYR A 209 18.94 -0.42 -5.50
C TYR A 209 17.95 0.58 -4.91
N VAL A 210 17.31 1.41 -5.75
CA VAL A 210 16.25 2.33 -5.31
C VAL A 210 15.11 1.55 -4.65
N TRP A 211 14.69 0.44 -5.25
CA TRP A 211 13.57 -0.34 -4.73
C TRP A 211 13.90 -1.08 -3.43
N LEU A 212 15.11 -1.65 -3.31
CA LEU A 212 15.61 -2.23 -2.05
C LEU A 212 15.76 -1.18 -0.95
N CYS A 213 16.23 0.02 -1.32
CA CYS A 213 16.34 1.14 -0.38
C CYS A 213 14.95 1.60 0.09
N LEU A 214 13.98 1.75 -0.83
CA LEU A 214 12.59 2.05 -0.51
C LEU A 214 11.98 1.01 0.42
N PHE A 215 12.22 -0.28 0.15
CA PHE A 215 11.78 -1.36 1.03
C PHE A 215 12.27 -1.17 2.45
N TYR A 216 13.59 -0.99 2.59
CA TYR A 216 14.24 -0.86 3.89
C TYR A 216 13.77 0.40 4.62
N CYS A 217 13.74 1.55 3.94
CA CYS A 217 13.24 2.81 4.50
C CYS A 217 11.80 2.71 4.98
N PHE A 218 10.92 2.09 4.20
CA PHE A 218 9.49 2.04 4.53
C PHE A 218 9.17 0.90 5.50
N PHE A 219 9.37 -0.36 5.08
CA PHE A 219 8.95 -1.53 5.84
C PHE A 219 9.82 -1.80 7.06
N HIS A 220 11.14 -1.60 6.94
CA HIS A 220 12.04 -1.88 8.06
C HIS A 220 12.21 -0.69 8.98
N LEU A 221 12.43 0.53 8.48
CA LEU A 221 12.69 1.69 9.34
C LEU A 221 11.39 2.39 9.75
N TRP A 222 10.62 2.91 8.80
CA TRP A 222 9.45 3.75 9.09
C TRP A 222 8.35 3.03 9.88
N LEU A 223 7.93 1.83 9.46
CA LEU A 223 6.89 1.08 10.18
C LEU A 223 7.32 0.70 11.60
N ASN A 224 8.60 0.41 11.81
CA ASN A 224 9.17 0.09 13.12
C ASN A 224 9.33 1.30 14.03
N ILE A 225 9.70 2.47 13.47
CA ILE A 225 9.67 3.76 14.15
C ILE A 225 8.25 4.05 14.63
N LEU A 226 7.27 3.93 13.73
CA LEU A 226 5.86 4.15 14.03
C LEU A 226 5.34 3.15 15.08
N ALA A 227 5.71 1.88 14.96
CA ALA A 227 5.39 0.85 15.94
C ALA A 227 5.97 1.15 17.32
N GLU A 228 7.22 1.60 17.40
CA GLU A 228 7.85 1.97 18.66
C GLU A 228 7.16 3.17 19.31
N LEU A 229 6.88 4.23 18.55
CA LEU A 229 6.16 5.41 19.03
C LEU A 229 4.77 5.07 19.59
N LEU A 230 4.06 4.14 18.93
CA LEU A 230 2.74 3.69 19.37
C LEU A 230 2.79 2.57 20.42
N ARG A 231 3.97 2.07 20.77
CA ARG A 231 4.19 0.86 21.57
C ARG A 231 3.46 -0.36 20.99
N PHE A 232 3.39 -0.47 19.68
CA PHE A 232 2.84 -1.60 18.96
C PHE A 232 3.83 -2.78 18.98
N GLY A 233 3.36 -3.93 19.45
CA GLY A 233 4.17 -5.13 19.68
C GLY A 233 4.29 -6.05 18.46
N ASP A 234 3.29 -6.07 17.57
CA ASP A 234 3.34 -6.87 16.35
C ASP A 234 4.18 -6.15 15.28
N ARG A 235 5.46 -6.53 15.15
CA ARG A 235 6.41 -5.87 14.25
C ARG A 235 6.77 -6.73 13.04
N GLU A 236 6.00 -7.77 12.79
CA GLU A 236 6.21 -8.67 11.67
C GLU A 236 5.59 -8.07 10.38
N PHE A 237 6.27 -7.07 9.82
CA PHE A 237 5.82 -6.38 8.60
C PHE A 237 6.18 -7.11 7.30
N TYR A 238 7.20 -7.96 7.34
CA TYR A 238 7.68 -8.76 6.22
C TYR A 238 8.41 -10.01 6.72
N LYS A 239 8.63 -10.97 5.82
CA LYS A 239 9.44 -12.19 6.01
C LYS A 239 10.63 -12.20 5.05
N ASP A 240 11.40 -13.27 5.07
CA ASP A 240 12.57 -13.54 4.20
C ASP A 240 12.19 -13.73 2.72
N TRP A 241 11.57 -12.71 2.12
CA TRP A 241 11.07 -12.71 0.75
C TRP A 241 12.20 -12.81 -0.28
N TRP A 242 13.43 -12.41 0.06
CA TRP A 242 14.61 -12.54 -0.80
C TRP A 242 15.00 -14.01 -1.04
N ASN A 243 14.62 -14.91 -0.13
CA ASN A 243 14.80 -16.36 -0.23
C ASN A 243 13.58 -17.07 -0.85
N ALA A 244 12.60 -16.31 -1.38
CA ALA A 244 11.41 -16.91 -1.97
C ALA A 244 11.78 -17.83 -3.13
N ARG A 245 11.21 -19.04 -3.12
CA ARG A 245 11.46 -20.08 -4.13
C ARG A 245 10.51 -19.96 -5.31
N THR A 246 9.41 -19.23 -5.12
CA THR A 246 8.39 -18.96 -6.14
C THR A 246 7.85 -17.54 -5.97
N ILE A 247 7.23 -17.02 -7.02
CA ILE A 247 6.66 -15.66 -6.98
C ILE A 247 5.45 -15.58 -6.07
N ASP A 248 4.67 -16.66 -5.96
CA ASP A 248 3.61 -16.80 -4.96
C ASP A 248 4.16 -16.60 -3.55
N GLU A 249 5.24 -17.30 -3.21
CA GLU A 249 5.89 -17.15 -1.89
C GLU A 249 6.39 -15.74 -1.63
N TYR A 250 6.95 -15.07 -2.65
CA TYR A 250 7.38 -13.68 -2.57
C TYR A 250 6.22 -12.75 -2.16
N TRP A 251 5.08 -12.81 -2.87
CA TRP A 251 3.94 -11.94 -2.61
C TRP A 251 3.32 -12.14 -1.22
N ARG A 252 3.46 -13.33 -0.63
CA ARG A 252 3.04 -13.60 0.76
C ARG A 252 4.01 -13.10 1.82
N LYS A 253 5.28 -12.89 1.48
CA LYS A 253 6.34 -12.52 2.44
C LYS A 253 6.72 -11.04 2.40
N TRP A 254 6.56 -10.37 1.26
CA TRP A 254 7.03 -9.01 1.04
C TRP A 254 6.34 -7.94 1.91
N ASN A 255 5.00 -7.92 1.92
CA ASN A 255 4.20 -6.93 2.64
C ASN A 255 3.11 -7.66 3.43
N LEU A 256 3.45 -8.05 4.65
CA LEU A 256 2.54 -8.82 5.50
C LEU A 256 1.28 -8.03 5.90
N PRO A 257 1.31 -6.72 6.20
CA PRO A 257 0.09 -5.97 6.47
C PRO A 257 -0.96 -6.09 5.37
N VAL A 258 -0.56 -5.92 4.10
CA VAL A 258 -1.48 -6.07 2.96
C VAL A 258 -1.84 -7.53 2.72
N HIS A 259 -0.87 -8.45 2.82
CA HIS A 259 -1.15 -9.88 2.66
C HIS A 259 -2.18 -10.39 3.69
N LYS A 260 -1.98 -10.09 4.98
CA LYS A 260 -2.91 -10.42 6.07
C LYS A 260 -4.30 -9.81 5.82
N TRP A 261 -4.36 -8.58 5.31
CA TRP A 261 -5.62 -7.92 4.94
C TRP A 261 -6.35 -8.63 3.80
N ILE A 262 -5.67 -8.92 2.69
CA ILE A 262 -6.24 -9.63 1.53
C ILE A 262 -6.74 -11.01 1.96
N VAL A 263 -5.92 -11.74 2.74
CA VAL A 263 -6.29 -13.06 3.22
C VAL A 263 -7.58 -13.03 4.04
N ARG A 264 -7.67 -12.07 4.99
CA ARG A 264 -8.82 -11.94 5.89
C ARG A 264 -10.08 -11.46 5.20
N HIS A 265 -9.98 -10.43 4.36
CA HIS A 265 -11.14 -9.67 3.88
C HIS A 265 -11.55 -10.01 2.44
N ILE A 266 -10.70 -10.70 1.69
CA ILE A 266 -10.98 -11.09 0.29
C ILE A 266 -10.94 -12.61 0.16
N TYR A 267 -9.79 -13.23 0.45
CA TYR A 267 -9.58 -14.65 0.20
C TYR A 267 -10.51 -15.54 1.02
N PHE A 268 -10.50 -15.45 2.36
CA PHE A 268 -11.35 -16.30 3.19
C PHE A 268 -12.86 -16.10 2.93
N PRO A 269 -13.38 -14.87 2.77
CA PRO A 269 -14.76 -14.67 2.35
C PRO A 269 -15.09 -15.33 1.00
N CYS A 270 -14.21 -15.25 0.01
CA CYS A 270 -14.41 -15.95 -1.28
C CYS A 270 -14.52 -17.47 -1.07
N ILE A 271 -13.61 -18.06 -0.29
CA ILE A 271 -13.62 -19.50 -0.02
C ILE A 271 -14.89 -19.92 0.77
N ARG A 272 -15.30 -19.13 1.76
CA ARG A 272 -16.53 -19.38 2.55
C ARG A 272 -17.80 -19.32 1.69
N ASN A 273 -17.80 -18.51 0.63
CA ASN A 273 -18.87 -18.44 -0.37
C ASN A 273 -18.79 -19.55 -1.44
N GLY A 274 -17.93 -20.56 -1.26
CA GLY A 274 -17.82 -21.71 -2.17
C GLY A 274 -16.98 -21.46 -3.44
N LEU A 275 -16.30 -20.32 -3.56
CA LEU A 275 -15.43 -20.07 -4.72
C LEU A 275 -14.17 -20.95 -4.66
N PRO A 276 -13.68 -21.47 -5.80
CA PRO A 276 -12.46 -22.24 -5.85
C PRO A 276 -11.23 -21.36 -5.56
N LYS A 277 -10.18 -21.98 -5.02
CA LYS A 277 -8.95 -21.28 -4.59
C LYS A 277 -8.30 -20.46 -5.72
N SER A 278 -8.31 -20.97 -6.95
CA SER A 278 -7.77 -20.28 -8.12
C SER A 278 -8.49 -18.95 -8.41
N ILE A 279 -9.82 -18.94 -8.32
CA ILE A 279 -10.63 -17.73 -8.51
C ILE A 279 -10.40 -16.75 -7.36
N ALA A 280 -10.31 -17.22 -6.12
CA ALA A 280 -10.02 -16.35 -4.97
C ALA A 280 -8.64 -15.66 -5.08
N VAL A 281 -7.62 -16.37 -5.58
CA VAL A 281 -6.31 -15.78 -5.89
C VAL A 281 -6.42 -14.78 -7.03
N LEU A 282 -7.13 -15.10 -8.12
CA LEU A 282 -7.34 -14.19 -9.23
C LEU A 282 -8.02 -12.88 -8.80
N ILE A 283 -9.08 -12.96 -7.99
CA ILE A 283 -9.77 -11.78 -7.41
C ILE A 283 -8.80 -10.95 -6.56
N SER A 284 -7.94 -11.60 -5.78
CA SER A 284 -6.94 -10.93 -4.95
C SER A 284 -5.92 -10.15 -5.79
N PHE A 285 -5.43 -10.75 -6.89
CA PHE A 285 -4.53 -10.08 -7.83
C PHE A 285 -5.23 -8.96 -8.60
N LEU A 286 -6.49 -9.16 -9.01
CA LEU A 286 -7.28 -8.14 -9.69
C LEU A 286 -7.48 -6.90 -8.82
N LEU A 287 -7.85 -7.09 -7.56
CA LEU A 287 -7.98 -6.00 -6.60
C LEU A 287 -6.64 -5.27 -6.45
N SER A 288 -5.55 -6.01 -6.26
CA SER A 288 -4.20 -5.44 -6.17
C SER A 288 -3.85 -4.62 -7.43
N ALA A 289 -4.12 -5.14 -8.62
CA ALA A 289 -3.84 -4.47 -9.89
C ALA A 289 -4.58 -3.13 -10.03
N VAL A 290 -5.86 -3.07 -9.62
CA VAL A 290 -6.64 -1.83 -9.61
C VAL A 290 -6.02 -0.79 -8.68
N PHE A 291 -5.61 -1.18 -7.47
CA PHE A 291 -4.96 -0.25 -6.53
C PHE A 291 -3.59 0.23 -7.01
N HIS A 292 -2.79 -0.62 -7.64
CA HIS A 292 -1.50 -0.21 -8.21
C HIS A 292 -1.69 0.76 -9.38
N GLU A 293 -2.66 0.49 -10.27
CA GLU A 293 -3.01 1.43 -11.33
C GLU A 293 -3.49 2.75 -10.74
N LEU A 294 -4.39 2.74 -9.76
CA LEU A 294 -4.89 3.97 -9.13
C LEU A 294 -3.76 4.81 -8.51
N CYS A 295 -2.85 4.17 -7.79
CA CYS A 295 -1.73 4.85 -7.14
C CYS A 295 -0.72 5.44 -8.13
N ILE A 296 -0.56 4.86 -9.33
CA ILE A 296 0.45 5.30 -10.32
C ILE A 296 -0.19 6.18 -11.41
N ALA A 297 -1.31 5.77 -11.99
CA ALA A 297 -1.99 6.44 -13.08
C ALA A 297 -2.54 7.81 -12.69
N VAL A 298 -3.16 7.91 -11.51
CA VAL A 298 -3.82 9.16 -11.07
C VAL A 298 -2.81 10.28 -10.85
N PRO A 299 -1.72 10.12 -10.07
CA PRO A 299 -0.70 11.17 -9.93
C PRO A 299 0.06 11.47 -11.23
N CYS A 300 0.15 10.51 -12.14
CA CYS A 300 0.78 10.70 -13.45
C CYS A 300 -0.17 11.28 -14.51
N HIS A 301 -1.48 11.35 -14.25
CA HIS A 301 -2.52 11.69 -15.23
C HIS A 301 -2.49 10.81 -16.50
N ILE A 302 -2.08 9.54 -16.37
CA ILE A 302 -1.92 8.59 -17.50
C ILE A 302 -2.68 7.30 -17.21
N PHE A 303 -3.78 7.09 -17.94
CA PHE A 303 -4.65 5.91 -17.80
C PHE A 303 -4.42 4.88 -18.92
N ARG A 304 -3.17 4.41 -19.04
CA ARG A 304 -2.77 3.40 -20.04
C ARG A 304 -2.81 1.96 -19.53
N CYS A 305 -3.14 1.75 -18.25
CA CYS A 305 -3.24 0.41 -17.63
C CYS A 305 -1.92 -0.38 -17.58
N TRP A 306 -0.77 0.29 -17.65
CA TRP A 306 0.53 -0.39 -17.62
C TRP A 306 0.78 -1.08 -16.28
N ALA A 307 0.50 -0.42 -15.15
CA ALA A 307 0.67 -1.02 -13.83
C ALA A 307 -0.34 -2.15 -13.59
N PHE A 308 -1.59 -1.97 -14.03
CA PHE A 308 -2.60 -3.02 -14.00
C PHE A 308 -2.12 -4.29 -14.73
N ILE A 309 -1.68 -4.16 -15.99
CA ILE A 309 -1.19 -5.28 -16.80
C ILE A 309 0.04 -5.92 -16.15
N GLY A 310 0.97 -5.11 -15.62
CA GLY A 310 2.17 -5.60 -14.95
C GLY A 310 1.87 -6.50 -13.73
N ILE A 311 0.88 -6.13 -12.91
CA ILE A 311 0.43 -6.96 -11.77
C ILE A 311 -0.33 -8.20 -12.25
N MET A 312 -1.22 -8.08 -13.24
CA MET A 312 -1.97 -9.23 -13.76
C MET A 312 -1.07 -10.26 -14.45
N PHE A 313 0.01 -9.81 -15.11
CA PHE A 313 1.02 -10.68 -15.71
C PHE A 313 1.79 -11.52 -14.67
N GLN A 314 1.75 -11.15 -13.39
CA GLN A 314 2.31 -11.99 -12.31
C GLN A 314 1.55 -13.30 -12.16
N VAL A 315 0.27 -13.37 -12.50
CA VAL A 315 -0.54 -14.59 -12.31
C VAL A 315 -0.05 -15.75 -13.20
N PRO A 316 0.12 -15.58 -14.53
CA PRO A 316 0.78 -16.57 -15.37
C PRO A 316 2.18 -16.94 -14.87
N LEU A 317 2.94 -15.95 -14.38
CA LEU A 317 4.30 -16.17 -13.91
C LEU A 317 4.35 -17.00 -12.61
N VAL A 318 3.35 -16.85 -11.74
CA VAL A 318 3.14 -17.72 -10.58
C VAL A 318 2.87 -19.16 -11.02
N VAL A 319 2.00 -19.37 -12.02
CA VAL A 319 1.74 -20.70 -12.58
C VAL A 319 3.01 -21.31 -13.17
N LEU A 320 3.75 -20.53 -13.95
CA LEU A 320 5.01 -20.97 -14.56
C LEU A 320 6.06 -21.34 -13.50
N THR A 321 6.28 -20.48 -12.50
CA THR A 321 7.29 -20.75 -11.46
C THR A 321 6.92 -21.93 -10.57
N ASN A 322 5.64 -22.15 -10.30
CA ASN A 322 5.17 -23.37 -9.64
C ASN A 322 5.41 -24.62 -10.50
N TYR A 323 5.07 -24.57 -11.79
CA TYR A 323 5.33 -25.68 -12.72
C TYR A 323 6.82 -26.01 -12.82
N LEU A 324 7.69 -25.00 -12.93
CA LEU A 324 9.14 -25.18 -12.99
C LEU A 324 9.68 -25.77 -11.69
N ARG A 325 9.20 -25.32 -10.53
CA ARG A 325 9.57 -25.91 -9.24
C ARG A 325 9.21 -27.39 -9.20
N ASP A 326 7.99 -27.74 -9.60
CA ASP A 326 7.50 -29.12 -9.54
C ASP A 326 8.21 -30.02 -10.56
N ARG A 327 8.63 -29.47 -11.71
CA ARG A 327 9.37 -30.20 -12.76
C ARG A 327 10.86 -30.42 -12.42
N PHE A 328 11.53 -29.39 -11.91
CA PHE A 328 12.99 -29.42 -11.71
C PHE A 328 13.40 -29.81 -10.29
N GLY A 329 12.49 -29.80 -9.31
CA GLY A 329 12.77 -30.14 -7.91
C GLY A 329 13.75 -29.18 -7.20
N SER A 330 14.36 -28.25 -7.92
CA SER A 330 15.35 -27.30 -7.42
C SER A 330 14.69 -25.97 -7.07
N SER A 331 14.77 -25.62 -5.78
CA SER A 331 14.30 -24.33 -5.27
C SER A 331 15.11 -23.13 -5.77
N VAL A 332 16.32 -23.37 -6.29
CA VAL A 332 17.24 -22.31 -6.72
C VAL A 332 16.78 -21.67 -8.03
N VAL A 333 16.26 -22.47 -8.96
CA VAL A 333 15.81 -21.98 -10.29
C VAL A 333 14.70 -20.95 -10.14
N GLY A 334 13.72 -21.21 -9.26
CA GLY A 334 12.63 -20.28 -9.02
C GLY A 334 13.08 -18.98 -8.34
N ASN A 335 14.10 -19.03 -7.48
CA ASN A 335 14.69 -17.83 -6.88
C ASN A 335 15.46 -16.99 -7.92
N ILE A 336 16.21 -17.63 -8.82
CA ILE A 336 16.90 -16.94 -9.94
C ILE A 336 15.85 -16.25 -10.83
N ILE A 337 14.79 -16.96 -11.23
CA ILE A 337 13.72 -16.39 -12.06
C ILE A 337 13.07 -15.20 -11.37
N PHE A 338 12.81 -15.30 -10.06
CA PHE A 338 12.29 -14.20 -9.26
C PHE A 338 13.20 -12.97 -9.35
N TRP A 339 14.49 -13.11 -9.05
CA TRP A 339 15.44 -11.99 -9.09
C TRP A 339 15.62 -11.42 -10.50
N CYS A 340 15.71 -12.27 -11.53
CA CYS A 340 15.77 -11.80 -12.91
C CYS A 340 14.55 -10.97 -13.30
N PHE A 341 13.33 -11.46 -12.99
CA PHE A 341 12.11 -10.73 -13.31
C PHE A 341 12.00 -9.43 -12.50
N PHE A 342 12.30 -9.50 -11.20
CA PHE A 342 12.24 -8.37 -10.27
C PHE A 342 13.21 -7.26 -10.62
N SER A 343 14.47 -7.60 -10.92
CA SER A 343 15.54 -6.65 -11.20
C SER A 343 15.51 -6.10 -12.62
N ILE A 344 15.19 -6.93 -13.62
CA ILE A 344 15.36 -6.56 -15.03
C ILE A 344 14.05 -6.08 -15.65
N TYR A 345 12.96 -6.86 -15.52
CA TYR A 345 11.76 -6.61 -16.31
C TYR A 345 10.72 -5.76 -15.58
N GLY A 346 10.39 -6.07 -14.33
CA GLY A 346 9.23 -5.47 -13.65
C GLY A 346 9.36 -3.96 -13.43
N GLN A 347 10.26 -3.56 -12.53
CA GLN A 347 10.35 -2.17 -12.07
C GLN A 347 10.93 -1.21 -13.14
N PRO A 348 12.02 -1.54 -13.86
CA PRO A 348 12.61 -0.62 -14.84
C PRO A 348 11.68 -0.36 -16.05
N MET A 349 10.94 -1.37 -16.50
CA MET A 349 10.02 -1.23 -17.63
C MET A 349 8.83 -0.32 -17.27
N CYS A 350 8.23 -0.51 -16.09
CA CYS A 350 7.16 0.37 -15.59
C CYS A 350 7.64 1.83 -15.52
N LEU A 351 8.84 2.07 -14.99
CA LEU A 351 9.40 3.41 -14.88
C LEU A 351 9.60 4.07 -16.26
N LEU A 352 10.16 3.34 -17.23
CA LEU A 352 10.34 3.85 -18.60
C LEU A 352 9.00 4.17 -19.29
N LEU A 353 8.01 3.29 -19.17
CA LEU A 353 6.69 3.47 -19.80
C LEU A 353 6.00 4.73 -19.29
N TYR A 354 5.82 4.85 -17.97
CA TYR A 354 5.14 6.01 -17.38
C TYR A 354 5.93 7.31 -17.58
N TYR A 355 7.26 7.27 -17.53
CA TYR A 355 8.06 8.47 -17.78
C TYR A 355 7.88 9.01 -19.20
N HIS A 356 7.99 8.15 -20.21
CA HIS A 356 7.90 8.59 -21.61
C HIS A 356 6.49 8.98 -22.01
N ASP A 357 5.47 8.29 -21.51
CA ASP A 357 4.08 8.68 -21.72
C ASP A 357 3.81 10.08 -21.12
N ARG A 358 4.36 10.38 -19.95
CA ARG A 358 4.22 11.69 -19.29
C ARG A 358 4.93 12.80 -20.04
N MET A 359 6.17 12.55 -20.49
CA MET A 359 6.91 13.52 -21.29
C MET A 359 6.25 13.78 -22.64
N THR A 360 5.57 12.78 -23.22
CA THR A 360 4.80 12.95 -24.46
C THR A 360 3.52 13.74 -24.22
N ALA A 361 2.83 13.49 -23.10
CA ALA A 361 1.62 14.22 -22.71
C ALA A 361 1.90 15.69 -22.41
N SER A 362 3.01 16.01 -21.72
CA SER A 362 3.40 17.39 -21.39
C SER A 362 3.81 18.25 -22.60
N LYS A 363 4.00 17.65 -23.78
CA LYS A 363 4.35 18.35 -25.03
C LYS A 363 3.13 18.68 -25.89
N LYS A 364 1.95 18.16 -25.54
CA LYS A 364 0.66 18.51 -26.14
C LYS A 364 -0.01 19.56 -25.28
#